data_AF-A0A081D2H2-F1
#
_entry.id   AF-A0A081D2H2-F1
#
_cell.length_a   1.000
_cell.length_b   1.000
_cell.length_c   1.000
_cell.angle_alpha   90.00
_cell.angle_beta   90.00
_cell.angle_gamma   90.00
#
_symmetry.space_group_name_H-M   'P 1'
#
loop_
_entity.id
_entity.type
_entity.pdbx_description
1 polymer ?
#
loop_
_entity_poly.entity_id
_entity_poly.type
_entity_poly.pdbx_seq_one_letter_code
_entity_poly.pdbx_strand_id
1 'polypeptide(L)'
;MSRGNAKTDGPHPVDIHVGQRVRMRRNIIGVSQTTLGEGLGITFQQVQKYERGSNRISTSKLYEIANALSVPITYFFEDLTPGDKIEREAGGALERHKEYLSSKEGYKLIDTMSKLPRSLRLKVLSLLVVLQPGEDEADDDGSDT
;
A
#
# COMPACT_ATOMS: atom_id res chain seq x y z
N MET A 1 26.78 20.46 -19.01
CA MET A 1 25.96 20.52 -17.78
C MET A 1 25.28 19.18 -17.59
N SER A 2 25.85 18.31 -16.76
CA SER A 2 25.33 16.97 -16.48
C SER A 2 24.27 17.07 -15.38
N ARG A 3 23.00 16.81 -15.71
CA ARG A 3 21.97 16.58 -14.68
C ARG A 3 21.96 15.09 -14.37
N GLY A 4 22.39 14.76 -13.15
CA GLY A 4 22.42 13.41 -12.62
C GLY A 4 21.03 12.80 -12.56
N ASN A 5 20.84 11.69 -13.27
CA ASN A 5 19.64 10.88 -13.20
C ASN A 5 19.68 10.06 -11.91
N ALA A 6 18.92 10.46 -10.89
CA ALA A 6 18.77 9.68 -9.66
C ALA A 6 18.01 8.38 -9.99
N LYS A 7 18.76 7.29 -10.20
CA LYS A 7 18.19 5.94 -10.31
C LYS A 7 17.50 5.63 -8.99
N THR A 8 16.18 5.49 -9.03
CA THR A 8 15.40 4.90 -7.93
C THR A 8 15.64 3.40 -7.96
N ASP A 9 16.53 2.88 -7.12
CA ASP A 9 16.94 1.46 -7.08
C ASP A 9 15.87 0.51 -6.47
N GLY A 10 14.58 0.84 -6.60
CA GLY A 10 13.48 0.06 -6.02
C GLY A 10 12.26 -0.02 -6.94
N PRO A 11 11.35 -1.00 -6.71
CA PRO A 11 10.12 -1.11 -7.48
C PRO A 11 9.25 0.13 -7.32
N HIS A 12 8.45 0.45 -8.35
CA HIS A 12 7.55 1.58 -8.28
C HIS A 12 6.50 1.32 -7.19
N PRO A 13 6.13 2.31 -6.35
CA PRO A 13 5.21 2.03 -5.23
C PRO A 13 3.82 1.59 -5.68
N VAL A 14 3.37 2.01 -6.87
CA VAL A 14 2.15 1.45 -7.51
C VAL A 14 2.29 -0.04 -7.80
N ASP A 15 3.45 -0.51 -8.28
CA ASP A 15 3.68 -1.94 -8.52
C ASP A 15 3.61 -2.73 -7.21
N ILE A 16 4.15 -2.17 -6.13
CA ILE A 16 4.09 -2.76 -4.78
C ILE A 16 2.65 -2.83 -4.28
N HIS A 17 1.90 -1.72 -4.36
CA HIS A 17 0.52 -1.65 -3.93
C HIS A 17 -0.35 -2.66 -4.70
N VAL A 18 -0.28 -2.65 -6.03
CA VAL A 18 -1.02 -3.59 -6.89
C VAL A 18 -0.68 -5.03 -6.51
N GLY A 19 0.60 -5.35 -6.33
CA GLY A 19 1.04 -6.68 -5.87
C GLY A 19 0.44 -7.09 -4.52
N GLN A 20 0.38 -6.18 -3.57
CA GLN A 20 -0.24 -6.41 -2.26
C GLN A 20 -1.75 -6.67 -2.36
N ARG A 21 -2.46 -5.90 -3.19
CA ARG A 21 -3.91 -6.10 -3.44
C ARG A 21 -4.18 -7.47 -4.08
N VAL A 22 -3.34 -7.91 -5.03
CA VAL A 22 -3.39 -9.26 -5.62
C VAL A 22 -3.23 -10.33 -4.55
N ARG A 23 -2.18 -10.24 -3.73
CA ARG A 23 -1.92 -11.20 -2.64
C ARG A 23 -3.07 -11.27 -1.64
N MET A 24 -3.56 -10.11 -1.22
CA MET A 24 -4.66 -10.00 -0.25
C MET A 24 -5.91 -10.69 -0.79
N ARG A 25 -6.33 -10.35 -2.02
CA ARG A 25 -7.51 -10.95 -2.62
C ARG A 25 -7.36 -12.45 -2.79
N ARG A 26 -6.22 -12.91 -3.31
CA ARG A 26 -5.90 -14.32 -3.48
C ARG A 26 -6.05 -15.09 -2.16
N ASN A 27 -5.52 -14.55 -1.06
CA ASN A 27 -5.63 -15.16 0.27
C ASN A 27 -7.08 -15.21 0.77
N ILE A 28 -7.86 -14.13 0.57
CA ILE A 28 -9.27 -14.07 0.99
C ILE A 28 -10.11 -15.19 0.35
N ILE A 29 -9.84 -15.50 -0.92
CA ILE A 29 -10.57 -16.55 -1.65
C ILE A 29 -9.88 -17.92 -1.58
N GLY A 30 -8.82 -18.07 -0.79
CA GLY A 30 -8.13 -19.35 -0.58
C GLY A 30 -7.37 -19.90 -1.79
N VAL A 31 -7.02 -19.06 -2.77
CA VAL A 31 -6.28 -19.49 -3.97
C VAL A 31 -4.78 -19.54 -3.66
N SER A 32 -4.06 -20.57 -4.12
CA SER A 32 -2.60 -20.65 -3.95
C SER A 32 -1.85 -19.86 -5.04
N GLN A 33 -0.59 -19.48 -4.81
CA GLN A 33 0.23 -18.83 -5.85
C GLN A 33 0.43 -19.75 -7.07
N THR A 34 0.55 -21.06 -6.85
CA THR A 34 0.68 -22.06 -7.91
C THR A 34 -0.58 -22.12 -8.75
N THR A 35 -1.75 -22.22 -8.10
CA THR A 35 -3.06 -22.25 -8.78
C THR A 35 -3.31 -20.97 -9.59
N LEU A 36 -2.97 -19.80 -9.03
CA LEU A 36 -3.06 -18.55 -9.77
C LEU A 36 -2.08 -18.51 -10.95
N GLY A 37 -0.86 -19.01 -10.77
CA GLY A 37 0.13 -19.10 -11.84
C GLY A 37 -0.33 -19.97 -13.00
N GLU A 38 -0.85 -21.16 -12.70
CA GLU A 38 -1.43 -22.09 -13.67
C GLU A 38 -2.56 -21.43 -14.48
N GLY A 39 -3.50 -20.77 -13.81
CA GLY A 39 -4.61 -20.06 -14.47
C GLY A 39 -4.17 -18.89 -15.36
N LEU A 40 -2.96 -18.36 -15.13
CA LEU A 40 -2.38 -17.25 -15.89
C LEU A 40 -1.32 -17.71 -16.90
N GLY A 41 -1.00 -19.01 -16.97
CA GLY A 41 0.09 -19.54 -17.79
C GLY A 41 1.47 -19.02 -17.40
N ILE A 42 1.71 -18.74 -16.11
CA ILE A 42 2.99 -18.27 -15.58
C ILE A 42 3.43 -19.11 -14.37
N THR A 43 4.70 -19.03 -13.99
CA THR A 43 5.22 -19.80 -12.85
C THR A 43 4.78 -19.22 -11.51
N PHE A 44 4.73 -20.05 -10.46
CA PHE A 44 4.45 -19.58 -9.10
C PHE A 44 5.45 -18.50 -8.65
N GLN A 45 6.71 -18.62 -9.07
CA GLN A 45 7.76 -17.64 -8.78
C GLN A 45 7.44 -16.28 -9.41
N GLN A 46 6.85 -16.27 -10.61
CA GLN A 46 6.43 -15.04 -11.27
C GLN A 46 5.27 -14.40 -10.50
N VAL A 47 4.28 -15.19 -10.07
CA VAL A 47 3.20 -14.70 -9.18
C VAL A 47 3.79 -14.11 -7.90
N GLN A 48 4.76 -14.78 -7.28
CA GLN A 48 5.43 -14.28 -6.08
C GLN A 48 6.19 -12.96 -6.34
N LYS A 49 6.76 -12.76 -7.53
CA LYS A 49 7.42 -11.49 -7.92
C LYS A 49 6.40 -10.38 -8.19
N TYR A 50 5.25 -10.72 -8.78
CA TYR A 50 4.11 -9.80 -8.94
C TYR A 50 3.57 -9.35 -7.57
N GLU A 51 3.32 -10.30 -6.66
CA GLU A 51 2.80 -9.99 -5.31
C GLU A 51 3.75 -9.15 -4.45
N ARG A 52 5.06 -9.18 -4.76
CA ARG A 52 6.08 -8.35 -4.10
C ARG A 52 6.29 -7.00 -4.79
N GLY A 53 5.69 -6.77 -5.96
CA GLY A 53 5.95 -5.62 -6.82
C GLY A 53 7.33 -5.62 -7.48
N SER A 54 8.19 -6.62 -7.22
CA SER A 54 9.54 -6.67 -7.79
C SER A 54 9.54 -6.88 -9.31
N ASN A 55 8.45 -7.45 -9.85
CA ASN A 55 8.18 -7.46 -11.28
C ASN A 55 6.89 -6.69 -11.55
N ARG A 56 6.91 -5.85 -12.58
CA ARG A 56 5.71 -5.17 -13.09
C ARG A 56 4.73 -6.17 -13.68
N ILE A 57 3.45 -5.95 -13.42
CA ILE A 57 2.36 -6.68 -14.04
C ILE A 57 1.95 -5.92 -15.30
N SER A 58 1.94 -6.57 -16.47
CA SER A 58 1.42 -5.95 -17.68
C SER A 58 -0.09 -5.73 -17.55
N THR A 59 -0.64 -4.74 -18.26
CA THR A 59 -2.08 -4.47 -18.26
C THR A 59 -2.91 -5.70 -18.64
N SER A 60 -2.44 -6.49 -19.62
CA SER A 60 -3.07 -7.75 -20.01
C SER A 60 -3.10 -8.77 -18.87
N LYS A 61 -1.98 -8.96 -18.16
CA LYS A 61 -1.92 -9.87 -17.02
C LYS A 61 -2.75 -9.37 -15.84
N LEU A 62 -2.79 -8.07 -15.60
CA LEU A 62 -3.62 -7.48 -14.55
C LEU A 62 -5.11 -7.72 -14.81
N TYR A 63 -5.54 -7.63 -16.08
CA TYR A 63 -6.90 -7.97 -16.49
C TYR A 63 -7.22 -9.46 -16.28
N GLU A 64 -6.31 -10.35 -16.68
CA GLU A 64 -6.46 -11.79 -16.43
C GLU A 64 -6.53 -12.11 -14.92
N ILE A 65 -5.69 -11.46 -14.10
CA ILE A 65 -5.70 -11.59 -12.63
C ILE A 65 -7.04 -11.09 -12.06
N ALA A 66 -7.58 -9.98 -12.55
CA ALA A 66 -8.89 -9.47 -12.13
C ALA A 66 -9.99 -10.53 -12.31
N ASN A 67 -10.02 -11.15 -13.49
CA ASN A 67 -10.97 -12.20 -13.81
C ASN A 67 -10.75 -13.45 -12.93
N ALA A 68 -9.50 -13.91 -12.82
CA ALA A 68 -9.16 -15.08 -12.02
C ALA A 68 -9.52 -14.90 -10.52
N LEU A 69 -9.42 -13.68 -10.01
CA LEU A 69 -9.73 -13.34 -8.62
C LEU A 69 -11.17 -12.82 -8.41
N SER A 70 -11.96 -12.78 -9.48
CA SER A 70 -13.36 -12.31 -9.50
C SER A 70 -13.52 -10.95 -8.83
N VAL A 71 -12.75 -9.97 -9.29
CA VAL A 71 -12.81 -8.56 -8.85
C VAL A 71 -12.73 -7.63 -10.06
N PRO A 72 -13.33 -6.42 -10.01
CA PRO A 72 -13.09 -5.42 -11.04
C PRO A 72 -11.62 -4.99 -11.05
N ILE A 73 -11.08 -4.58 -12.21
CA ILE A 73 -9.67 -4.17 -12.32
C ILE A 73 -9.32 -2.98 -11.42
N THR A 74 -10.29 -2.12 -11.11
CA THR A 74 -10.16 -0.98 -10.20
C THR A 74 -9.83 -1.39 -8.77
N TYR A 75 -10.18 -2.62 -8.36
CA TYR A 75 -9.88 -3.16 -7.03
C TYR A 75 -8.38 -3.10 -6.68
N PHE A 76 -7.49 -3.24 -7.68
CA PHE A 76 -6.05 -3.23 -7.46
C PHE A 76 -5.46 -1.83 -7.24
N PHE A 77 -6.28 -0.79 -7.42
CA PHE A 77 -5.90 0.60 -7.26
C PHE A 77 -6.75 1.32 -6.19
N GLU A 78 -7.65 0.59 -5.51
CA GLU A 78 -8.35 1.14 -4.35
C GLU A 78 -7.33 1.59 -3.30
N ASP A 79 -7.63 2.67 -2.60
CA ASP A 79 -6.74 3.30 -1.60
C ASP A 79 -5.47 3.96 -2.19
N LEU A 80 -5.35 4.05 -3.53
CA LEU A 80 -4.43 4.99 -4.17
C LEU A 80 -5.17 6.30 -4.44
N THR A 81 -4.86 7.38 -3.72
CA THR A 81 -5.45 8.68 -4.04
C THR A 81 -4.61 9.42 -5.09
N PRO A 82 -5.22 9.94 -6.17
CA PRO A 82 -4.51 10.79 -7.13
C PRO A 82 -4.10 12.09 -6.43
N GLY A 83 -2.80 12.27 -6.21
CA GLY A 83 -2.27 13.43 -5.48
C GLY A 83 -1.58 13.08 -4.17
N ASP A 84 -1.68 11.83 -3.70
CA ASP A 84 -0.65 11.31 -2.80
C ASP A 84 0.66 11.45 -3.54
N LYS A 85 1.54 12.33 -3.05
CA LYS A 85 2.95 12.30 -3.43
C LYS A 85 3.38 10.86 -3.16
N ILE A 86 3.48 10.04 -4.21
CA ILE A 86 4.07 8.71 -4.15
C ILE A 86 5.58 8.92 -4.01
N GLU A 87 5.95 9.64 -2.96
CA GLU A 87 7.30 9.83 -2.53
C GLU A 87 7.75 8.53 -1.88
N ARG A 88 9.07 8.38 -1.82
CA ARG A 88 9.78 7.16 -1.42
C ARG A 88 9.57 6.77 0.05
N GLU A 89 8.51 7.27 0.69
CA GLU A 89 8.09 7.01 2.06
C GLU A 89 7.43 5.65 2.27
N ALA A 90 6.96 4.95 1.23
CA ALA A 90 6.25 3.68 1.42
C ALA A 90 7.05 2.63 2.23
N GLY A 91 8.39 2.66 2.18
CA GLY A 91 9.24 1.84 3.05
C GLY A 91 9.28 2.32 4.50
N GLY A 92 9.48 3.63 4.72
CA GLY A 92 9.55 4.23 6.05
C GLY A 92 8.20 4.30 6.76
N ALA A 93 7.15 4.71 6.05
CA ALA A 93 5.78 4.70 6.54
C ALA A 93 5.34 3.28 6.89
N LEU A 94 5.54 2.27 6.02
CA LEU A 94 5.16 0.90 6.33
C LEU A 94 5.89 0.36 7.57
N GLU A 95 7.17 0.68 7.74
CA GLU A 95 7.95 0.25 8.89
C GLU A 95 7.53 0.98 10.18
N ARG A 96 7.29 2.31 10.12
CA ARG A 96 6.68 3.08 11.21
C ARG A 96 5.32 2.52 11.62
N HIS A 97 4.48 2.16 10.64
CA HIS A 97 3.18 1.54 10.89
C HIS A 97 3.34 0.17 11.56
N LYS A 98 4.26 -0.69 11.10
CA LYS A 98 4.51 -1.98 11.75
C LYS A 98 5.04 -1.83 13.17
N GLU A 99 5.98 -0.92 13.39
CA GLU A 99 6.56 -0.64 14.70
C GLU A 99 5.48 -0.13 15.66
N TYR A 100 4.66 0.82 15.21
CA TYR A 100 3.53 1.32 15.97
C TYR A 100 2.49 0.22 16.28
N LEU A 101 2.08 -0.58 15.29
CA LEU A 101 1.13 -1.67 15.50
C LEU A 101 1.66 -2.73 16.50
N SER A 102 2.99 -2.91 16.55
CA SER A 102 3.66 -3.82 17.48
C SER A 102 3.89 -3.21 18.87
N SER A 103 3.71 -1.89 19.01
CA SER A 103 3.81 -1.19 20.29
C SER A 103 2.58 -1.47 21.18
N LYS A 104 2.74 -1.30 22.49
CA LYS A 104 1.62 -1.40 23.44
C LYS A 104 0.51 -0.41 23.13
N GLU A 105 0.88 0.78 22.64
CA GLU A 105 -0.06 1.84 22.29
C GLU A 105 -0.87 1.49 21.04
N GLY A 106 -0.22 1.00 19.99
CA GLY A 106 -0.90 0.56 18.78
C GLY A 106 -1.84 -0.61 19.03
N TYR A 107 -1.41 -1.61 19.82
CA TYR A 107 -2.30 -2.71 20.21
C TYR A 107 -3.54 -2.21 20.95
N LYS A 108 -3.36 -1.33 21.94
CA LYS A 108 -4.45 -0.75 22.73
C LYS A 108 -5.41 0.07 21.85
N LEU A 109 -4.88 0.82 20.88
CA LEU A 109 -5.69 1.58 19.93
C LEU A 109 -6.55 0.64 19.07
N ILE A 110 -5.96 -0.41 18.49
CA ILE A 110 -6.68 -1.38 17.67
C ILE A 110 -7.77 -2.08 18.47
N ASP A 111 -7.45 -2.60 19.65
CA ASP A 111 -8.41 -3.28 20.54
C ASP A 111 -9.58 -2.35 20.88
N THR A 112 -9.29 -1.11 21.25
CA THR A 112 -10.33 -0.11 21.59
C THR A 112 -11.19 0.24 20.39
N MET A 113 -10.59 0.52 19.23
CA MET A 113 -11.30 0.86 18.00
C MET A 113 -12.17 -0.31 17.51
N SER A 114 -11.73 -1.55 17.69
CA SER A 114 -12.48 -2.75 17.27
C SER A 114 -13.83 -2.91 17.99
N LYS A 115 -13.93 -2.40 19.22
CA LYS A 115 -15.14 -2.45 20.05
C LYS A 115 -16.15 -1.35 19.70
N LEU A 116 -15.76 -0.38 18.89
CA LEU A 116 -16.63 0.75 18.51
C LEU A 116 -17.52 0.42 17.30
N PRO A 117 -18.79 0.87 17.30
CA PRO A 117 -19.65 0.89 16.12
C PRO A 117 -18.97 1.59 14.93
N ARG A 118 -19.25 1.11 13.70
CA ARG A 118 -18.64 1.65 12.47
C ARG A 118 -18.79 3.17 12.35
N SER A 119 -19.95 3.70 12.69
CA SER A 119 -20.23 5.14 12.64
C SER A 119 -19.34 5.95 13.59
N LEU A 120 -19.02 5.43 14.77
CA LEU A 120 -18.13 6.08 15.73
C LEU A 120 -16.66 5.96 15.31
N ARG A 121 -16.25 4.82 14.75
CA ARG A 121 -14.90 4.67 14.17
C ARG A 121 -14.61 5.74 13.13
N LEU A 122 -15.55 5.99 12.21
CA LEU A 122 -15.39 7.01 11.17
C LEU A 122 -15.27 8.44 11.74
N LYS A 123 -16.06 8.74 12.78
CA LYS A 123 -15.98 10.05 13.48
C LYS A 123 -14.67 10.24 14.23
N VAL A 124 -14.18 9.19 14.89
CA VAL A 124 -12.87 9.22 15.56
C VAL A 124 -11.76 9.40 14.54
N LEU A 125 -11.81 8.68 13.42
CA LEU A 125 -10.84 8.86 12.33
C LEU A 125 -10.86 10.29 11.78
N SER A 126 -12.03 10.90 11.56
CA SER A 126 -12.09 12.30 11.11
C SER A 126 -11.46 13.27 12.11
N LEU A 127 -11.59 13.01 13.41
CA LEU A 127 -10.93 13.83 14.43
C LEU A 127 -9.40 13.65 14.38
N LEU A 128 -8.93 12.41 14.28
CA LEU A 128 -7.49 12.12 14.21
C LEU A 128 -6.84 12.76 12.98
N VAL A 129 -7.53 12.78 11.84
CA VAL A 129 -7.06 13.45 10.62
C VAL A 129 -6.93 14.96 10.83
N VAL A 130 -7.88 15.59 11.52
CA VAL A 130 -7.84 17.04 11.84
C VAL A 130 -6.69 17.39 12.80
N LEU A 131 -6.26 16.44 13.64
CA LEU A 131 -5.18 16.63 14.60
C LEU A 131 -3.79 16.35 14.02
N GLN A 132 -3.68 15.90 12.76
CA GLN A 132 -2.38 15.77 12.12
C GLN A 132 -1.80 17.16 11.86
N PRO A 133 -0.52 17.42 12.20
CA PRO A 133 0.11 18.69 11.90
C PRO A 133 0.06 18.92 10.38
N GLY A 134 -0.38 20.11 9.97
CA GLY A 134 -0.34 20.51 8.57
C GLY A 134 1.11 20.64 8.09
N GLU A 135 1.36 20.46 6.80
CA GLU A 135 2.69 20.57 6.17
C GLU A 135 3.31 21.99 6.30
N ASP A 136 2.63 22.96 6.92
CA ASP A 136 3.00 24.38 6.94
C ASP A 136 3.85 24.83 8.15
N GLU A 137 4.18 23.96 9.12
CA GLU A 137 5.00 24.32 10.30
C GLU A 137 6.46 23.84 10.23
N ALA A 138 7.00 23.62 9.03
CA ALA A 138 8.38 23.20 8.85
C ALA A 138 9.15 24.12 7.88
N ASP A 139 9.10 25.44 8.07
CA ASP A 139 10.05 26.40 7.49
C ASP A 139 9.86 27.80 8.12
N ASP A 140 10.09 27.93 9.43
CA ASP A 140 10.48 29.22 10.03
C ASP A 140 11.30 28.99 11.31
N ASP A 141 12.54 28.55 11.14
CA ASP A 141 13.59 28.87 12.12
C ASP A 141 14.62 29.76 11.43
N GLY A 142 14.23 31.03 11.31
CA GLY A 142 15.07 32.17 11.67
C GLY A 142 16.57 31.99 11.50
N SER A 143 17.04 32.20 10.28
CA SER A 143 18.35 32.83 10.11
C SER A 143 18.25 34.27 10.60
N ASP A 144 18.58 34.54 11.86
CA ASP A 144 19.07 35.87 12.22
C ASP A 144 20.11 35.84 13.35
N THR A 145 21.22 36.50 13.03
CA THR A 145 22.40 36.88 13.83
C THR A 145 23.45 35.83 14.19
#